data_AF-A0A3S3LPW0-F1
#
_entry.id   AF-A0A3S3LPW0-F1
#
_cell.length_a   1.000
_cell.length_b   1.000
_cell.length_c   1.000
_cell.angle_alpha   90.00
_cell.angle_beta   90.00
_cell.angle_gamma   90.00
#
_symmetry.space_group_name_H-M   'P 1'
#
loop_
_entity.id
_entity.type
_entity.pdbx_description
1 polymer ?
#
loop_
_entity_poly.entity_id
_entity_poly.type
_entity_poly.pdbx_seq_one_letter_code
_entity_poly.pdbx_strand_id
1 'polypeptide(L)'
;MTMHSQISPNAPSLEELLWSWKAVIRRAPEGWARNFALSIARQARRKDWAPSAKQLGIMQRMVADLYREQRPEDDDDWNPIEEDEEGTGA
;
A
#
# COMPACT_ATOMS: atom_id res chain seq x y z
N MET A 1 19.14 -10.38 -26.14
CA MET A 1 18.38 -11.18 -25.16
C MET A 1 17.48 -10.22 -24.40
N THR A 2 16.21 -10.19 -24.77
CA THR A 2 15.22 -9.20 -24.32
C THR A 2 14.54 -9.72 -23.05
N MET A 3 14.66 -8.98 -21.95
CA MET A 3 13.79 -9.14 -20.78
C MET A 3 13.16 -7.79 -20.47
N HIS A 4 12.21 -7.38 -21.32
CA HIS A 4 11.17 -6.45 -20.89
C HIS A 4 10.28 -7.22 -19.92
N SER A 5 10.69 -7.24 -18.66
CA SER A 5 9.86 -7.76 -17.57
C SER A 5 8.62 -6.87 -17.51
N GLN A 6 7.48 -7.45 -17.88
CA GLN A 6 6.18 -6.79 -17.77
C GLN A 6 5.96 -6.43 -16.31
N ILE A 7 6.09 -5.14 -16.01
CA ILE A 7 5.63 -4.52 -14.77
C ILE A 7 4.11 -4.73 -14.77
N SER A 8 3.64 -5.76 -14.09
CA SER A 8 2.21 -5.88 -13.77
C SER A 8 1.89 -4.80 -12.74
N PRO A 9 0.90 -3.93 -12.97
CA PRO A 9 0.44 -3.00 -11.94
C PRO A 9 -0.62 -3.73 -11.11
N ASN A 10 -0.31 -4.30 -9.94
CA ASN A 10 -1.33 -4.30 -8.85
C ASN A 10 -1.00 -4.89 -7.47
N ALA A 11 0.13 -5.53 -7.19
CA ALA A 11 0.36 -6.04 -5.83
C ALA A 11 1.81 -5.86 -5.39
N PRO A 12 2.05 -5.25 -4.21
CA PRO A 12 3.39 -5.14 -3.65
C PRO A 12 3.97 -6.53 -3.39
N SER A 13 5.24 -6.68 -3.74
CA SER A 13 6.06 -7.85 -3.46
C SER A 13 6.23 -8.06 -1.95
N LEU A 14 6.64 -9.27 -1.55
CA LEU A 14 6.90 -9.58 -0.14
C LEU A 14 7.96 -8.65 0.47
N GLU A 15 8.99 -8.28 -0.28
CA GLU A 15 10.05 -7.40 0.19
C GLU A 15 9.53 -5.99 0.47
N GLU A 16 8.68 -5.45 -0.42
CA GLU A 16 8.02 -4.16 -0.24
C GLU A 16 7.08 -4.18 0.98
N LEU A 17 6.32 -5.27 1.17
CA LEU A 17 5.48 -5.45 2.35
C LEU A 17 6.31 -5.47 3.64
N LEU A 18 7.45 -6.17 3.64
CA LEU A 18 8.35 -6.25 4.78
C LEU A 18 9.06 -4.92 5.08
N TRP A 19 9.36 -4.13 4.04
CA TRP A 19 9.92 -2.79 4.18
C TRP A 19 8.98 -1.87 4.97
N SER A 20 7.68 -1.87 4.65
CA SER A 20 6.65 -1.09 5.38
C SER A 20 6.25 -1.70 6.72
N TRP A 21 6.71 -2.91 7.05
CA TRP A 21 6.17 -3.69 8.16
C TRP A 21 6.38 -3.08 9.54
N LYS A 22 7.49 -2.34 9.74
CA LYS A 22 7.71 -1.60 11.01
C LYS A 22 6.63 -0.56 11.24
N ALA A 23 6.14 0.11 10.19
CA ALA A 23 5.05 1.06 10.30
C ALA A 23 3.71 0.36 10.59
N VAL A 24 3.46 -0.79 9.93
CA VAL A 24 2.30 -1.64 10.23
C VAL A 24 2.25 -2.02 11.72
N ILE A 25 3.36 -2.48 12.31
CA ILE A 25 3.40 -2.85 13.73
C ILE A 25 3.08 -1.66 14.65
N ARG A 26 3.56 -0.45 14.31
CA ARG A 26 3.32 0.76 15.12
C ARG A 26 1.88 1.24 15.05
N ARG A 27 1.21 1.05 13.91
CA ARG A 27 -0.15 1.55 13.64
C ARG A 27 -1.24 0.51 13.87
N ALA A 28 -0.90 -0.78 13.88
CA ALA A 28 -1.86 -1.85 14.09
C ALA A 28 -2.56 -1.72 15.45
N PRO A 29 -3.90 -1.84 15.50
CA PRO A 29 -4.63 -1.80 16.76
C PRO A 29 -4.25 -2.99 17.65
N GLU A 30 -4.37 -2.78 18.96
CA GLU A 30 -4.13 -3.82 19.96
C GLU A 30 -5.00 -5.06 19.72
N GLY A 31 -4.52 -6.22 20.19
CA GLY A 31 -5.21 -7.49 20.00
C GLY A 31 -4.71 -8.24 18.76
N TRP A 32 -5.63 -8.72 17.92
CA TRP A 32 -5.29 -9.67 16.86
C TRP A 32 -4.34 -9.08 15.81
N ALA A 33 -4.61 -7.86 15.33
CA ALA A 33 -3.84 -7.23 14.26
C ALA A 33 -2.37 -7.01 14.67
N ARG A 34 -2.14 -6.46 15.88
CA ARG A 34 -0.79 -6.28 16.41
C ARG A 34 -0.06 -7.60 16.62
N ASN A 35 -0.74 -8.61 17.20
CA ASN A 35 -0.14 -9.93 17.40
C ASN A 35 0.22 -10.61 16.07
N PHE A 36 -0.63 -10.48 15.05
CA PHE A 36 -0.33 -10.96 13.71
C PHE A 36 0.90 -10.24 13.13
N ALA A 37 0.94 -8.91 13.20
CA ALA A 37 2.07 -8.12 12.70
C ALA A 37 3.40 -8.52 13.37
N LEU A 38 3.40 -8.69 14.69
CA LEU A 38 4.56 -9.15 15.45
C LEU A 38 4.97 -10.58 15.07
N SER A 39 4.00 -11.47 14.82
CA SER A 39 4.29 -12.84 14.42
C SER A 39 5.02 -12.91 13.08
N ILE A 40 4.58 -12.13 12.09
CA ILE A 40 5.23 -12.03 10.78
C ILE A 40 6.63 -11.45 10.92
N ALA A 41 6.80 -10.39 11.72
CA ALA A 41 8.11 -9.79 11.94
C ALA A 41 9.12 -10.76 12.55
N ARG A 42 8.66 -11.66 13.43
CA ARG A 42 9.50 -12.70 14.02
C ARG A 42 9.83 -13.79 13.01
N GLN A 43 8.86 -14.21 12.21
CA GLN A 43 9.04 -15.26 11.21
C GLN A 43 9.92 -14.81 10.03
N ALA A 44 9.78 -13.57 9.58
CA ALA A 44 10.55 -12.97 8.49
C ALA A 44 12.06 -12.88 8.75
N ARG A 45 12.51 -13.07 10.00
CA ARG A 45 13.94 -13.15 10.33
C ARG A 45 14.59 -14.47 9.89
N ARG A 46 13.80 -15.50 9.57
CA ARG A 46 14.31 -16.79 9.13
C ARG A 46 14.65 -16.74 7.64
N LYS A 47 15.85 -17.17 7.27
CA LYS A 47 16.40 -17.08 5.91
C LYS A 47 15.53 -17.74 4.82
N ASP A 48 14.85 -18.84 5.16
CA ASP A 48 14.04 -19.62 4.22
C ASP A 48 12.53 -19.51 4.52
N TRP A 49 12.11 -18.45 5.21
CA TRP A 49 10.70 -18.25 5.50
C TRP A 49 9.98 -17.59 4.31
N ALA A 50 8.84 -18.19 3.96
CA ALA A 50 7.85 -17.60 3.08
C ALA A 50 6.50 -17.60 3.79
N PRO A 51 5.72 -16.51 3.72
CA PRO A 51 4.36 -16.51 4.21
C PRO A 51 3.48 -17.43 3.37
N SER A 52 2.47 -18.04 3.99
CA SER A 52 1.39 -18.68 3.26
C SER A 52 0.60 -17.66 2.42
N ALA A 53 -0.08 -18.11 1.37
CA ALA A 53 -0.94 -17.26 0.54
C ALA A 53 -1.96 -16.45 1.36
N LYS A 54 -2.52 -17.06 2.43
CA LYS A 54 -3.43 -16.38 3.36
C LYS A 54 -2.72 -15.28 4.15
N GLN A 55 -1.52 -15.55 4.67
CA GLN A 55 -0.74 -14.53 5.36
C GLN A 55 -0.39 -13.39 4.42
N LEU A 56 0.01 -13.68 3.18
CA LEU A 56 0.34 -12.67 2.19
C LEU A 56 -0.85 -11.74 1.91
N GLY A 57 -2.06 -12.28 1.73
CA GLY A 57 -3.26 -11.46 1.53
C GLY A 57 -3.57 -10.56 2.73
N ILE A 58 -3.34 -11.03 3.96
CA ILE A 58 -3.48 -10.21 5.17
C ILE A 58 -2.39 -9.12 5.20
N MET A 59 -1.14 -9.47 4.90
CA MET A 59 -0.03 -8.51 4.85
C MET A 59 -0.31 -7.37 3.86
N GLN A 60 -0.77 -7.70 2.65
CA GLN A 60 -1.16 -6.73 1.63
C GLN A 60 -2.24 -5.79 2.14
N ARG A 61 -3.28 -6.32 2.78
CA ARG A 61 -4.36 -5.49 3.34
C ARG A 61 -3.88 -4.56 4.46
N MET A 62 -3.06 -5.07 5.38
CA MET A 62 -2.53 -4.23 6.47
C MET A 62 -1.64 -3.09 5.97
N VAL A 63 -0.87 -3.34 4.90
CA VAL A 63 -0.07 -2.29 4.25
C VAL A 63 -0.95 -1.32 3.46
N ALA A 64 -1.98 -1.79 2.77
CA ALA A 64 -2.94 -0.92 2.10
C ALA A 64 -3.65 0.03 3.09
N ASP A 65 -4.09 -0.51 4.24
CA ASP A 65 -4.73 0.29 5.30
C ASP A 65 -3.78 1.36 5.86
N LEU A 66 -2.48 1.05 5.99
CA LEU A 66 -1.46 2.01 6.43
C LEU A 66 -1.33 3.23 5.49
N TYR A 67 -1.46 3.02 4.18
CA TYR A 67 -1.35 4.11 3.20
C TYR A 67 -2.69 4.81 2.93
N ARG A 68 -3.82 4.10 3.15
CA ARG A 68 -5.15 4.71 3.06
C ARG A 68 -5.37 5.78 4.12
N GLU A 69 -4.96 5.52 5.36
CA GLU A 69 -5.06 6.47 6.47
C GLU A 69 -4.13 7.70 6.31
N GLN A 70 -3.13 7.62 5.42
CA GLN A 70 -2.21 8.72 5.12
C GLN A 70 -2.70 9.64 4.00
N ARG A 71 -3.85 9.36 3.39
CA ARG A 71 -4.48 10.32 2.48
C ARG A 71 -5.26 11.31 3.37
N PRO A 72 -4.77 12.53 3.63
CA PRO A 72 -5.63 13.57 4.17
C PRO A 72 -6.82 13.71 3.21
N GLU A 73 -8.02 13.74 3.74
CA GLU A 73 -9.25 13.82 2.96
C GLU A 73 -9.50 15.25 2.42
N ASP A 74 -8.45 16.04 2.16
CA ASP A 74 -8.53 17.50 1.92
C ASP A 74 -7.57 18.00 0.81
N ASP A 75 -7.58 17.40 -0.38
CA ASP A 75 -6.89 17.99 -1.57
C ASP A 75 -7.60 17.67 -2.90
N ASP A 76 -8.91 17.43 -2.87
CA ASP A 76 -9.79 17.36 -4.06
C ASP A 76 -10.68 18.62 -4.16
N ASP A 77 -10.13 19.80 -3.87
CA ASP A 77 -10.66 21.11 -4.31
C ASP A 77 -9.64 21.81 -5.24
N TRP A 78 -9.09 21.06 -6.20
CA TRP A 78 -8.53 21.66 -7.40
C TRP A 78 -9.49 21.37 -8.54
N ASN A 79 -10.32 22.35 -8.89
CA ASN A 79 -11.22 22.31 -10.04
C ASN A 79 -10.63 23.12 -11.21
N PRO A 80 -9.75 22.54 -12.05
CA PRO A 80 -9.25 23.21 -13.25
C PRO A 80 -10.24 23.01 -14.40
N ILE A 81 -11.33 23.77 -14.40
CA ILE A 81 -12.08 24.08 -15.61
C ILE A 81 -12.72 25.46 -15.48
N GLU A 82 -12.07 26.47 -16.05
CA GLU A 82 -12.73 27.48 -16.89
C GLU A 82 -11.68 27.99 -17.88
N GLU A 83 -11.46 27.19 -18.92
CA GLU A 83 -10.92 27.69 -20.19
C GLU A 83 -11.92 27.26 -21.26
N ASP A 84 -13.00 28.03 -21.40
CA ASP A 84 -13.80 28.05 -22.61
C ASP A 84 -13.73 29.47 -23.18
N GLU A 85 -12.91 29.61 -24.22
CA GLU A 85 -13.07 30.65 -25.22
C GLU A 85 -14.49 30.53 -25.83
N GLU A 86 -15.32 31.57 -25.72
CA GLU A 86 -16.35 31.80 -26.73
C GLU A 86 -16.56 33.30 -26.93
N GLY A 87 -16.08 33.81 -28.06
CA GLY A 87 -16.46 35.14 -28.52
C GLY A 87 -17.90 35.14 -29.02
N THR A 88 -18.68 36.16 -28.68
CA THR A 88 -19.67 36.79 -29.59
C THR A 88 -20.17 38.13 -29.05
N GLY A 89 -19.99 39.19 -29.86
CA GLY A 89 -20.97 40.24 -30.15
C GLY A 89 -21.39 41.24 -29.07
N ALA A 90 -20.95 42.50 -29.22
CA ALA A 90 -21.78 43.61 -29.76
C ALA A 90 -20.92 44.85 -30.02
#